data_AF-A0A2U3DAQ0-F1
#
_entry.id   AF-A0A2U3DAQ0-F1
#
_cell.length_a   1.000
_cell.length_b   1.000
_cell.length_c   1.000
_cell.angle_alpha   90.00
_cell.angle_beta   90.00
_cell.angle_gamma   90.00
#
_symmetry.space_group_name_H-M   'P 1'
#
loop_
_entity.id
_entity.type
_entity.pdbx_description
1 polymer ?
#
loop_
_entity_poly.entity_id
_entity_poly.type
_entity_poly.pdbx_seq_one_letter_code
_entity_poly.pdbx_strand_id
1 'polypeptide(L)'
;MTISIPLSFAKFLQAHVFSTTMWENGYDSDESNRVCAAMTEWAQRDLGISGEFVIIWSANQGAVFSGDCELAYLHANRAYLLPNPYLEGNAEGFIHALQKIVEGHWSELYDVPFSHRVLYNVVSCV
;
A
#
# COMPACT_ATOMS: atom_id res chain seq x y z
N MET A 1 0.39 24.57 -5.68
CA MET A 1 1.06 24.34 -4.38
C MET A 1 1.69 22.96 -4.46
N THR A 2 2.99 22.84 -4.21
CA THR A 2 3.63 21.52 -4.11
C THR A 2 3.25 20.91 -2.76
N ILE A 3 2.53 19.80 -2.78
CA ILE A 3 2.12 19.10 -1.56
C ILE A 3 3.35 18.37 -1.01
N SER A 4 3.70 18.66 0.25
CA SER A 4 4.76 17.92 0.93
C SER A 4 4.24 16.52 1.28
N ILE A 5 4.70 15.50 0.54
CA ILE A 5 4.33 14.09 0.77
C ILE A 5 4.62 13.66 2.21
N PRO A 6 5.80 13.93 2.81
CA PRO A 6 6.07 13.57 4.21
C PRO A 6 5.04 14.18 5.18
N LEU A 7 4.71 15.45 5.02
CA LEU A 7 3.75 16.13 5.89
C LEU A 7 2.33 15.61 5.68
N SER A 8 1.95 15.33 4.43
CA SER A 8 0.65 14.74 4.10
C SER A 8 0.50 13.35 4.72
N PHE A 9 1.54 12.52 4.64
CA PHE A 9 1.55 11.18 5.23
C PHE A 9 1.49 11.24 6.77
N ALA A 10 2.26 12.13 7.40
CA ALA A 10 2.19 12.32 8.85
C ALA A 10 0.79 12.73 9.34
N LYS A 11 0.11 13.63 8.60
CA LYS A 11 -1.28 14.02 8.89
C LYS A 11 -2.26 12.86 8.70
N PHE A 12 -2.05 12.05 7.66
CA PHE A 12 -2.85 10.85 7.42
C PHE A 12 -2.75 9.85 8.58
N LEU A 13 -1.52 9.56 9.04
CA LEU A 13 -1.29 8.68 10.19
C LEU A 13 -1.99 9.22 11.45
N GLN A 14 -1.86 10.52 11.71
CA GLN A 14 -2.51 11.16 12.85
C GLN A 14 -4.04 11.08 12.79
N ALA A 15 -4.63 11.33 11.61
CA ALA A 15 -6.08 11.35 11.43
C ALA A 15 -6.74 9.97 11.63
N HIS A 16 -6.02 8.90 11.30
CA HIS A 16 -6.52 7.52 11.42
C HIS A 16 -6.00 6.78 12.66
N VAL A 17 -5.16 7.43 13.48
CA VAL A 17 -4.51 6.81 14.65
C VAL A 17 -3.67 5.60 14.24
N PHE A 18 -2.96 5.71 13.11
CA PHE A 18 -2.02 4.69 12.64
C PHE A 18 -0.60 4.99 13.10
N SER A 19 0.22 3.93 13.22
CA SER A 19 1.66 4.04 13.44
C SER A 19 2.42 3.23 12.40
N THR A 20 3.68 3.57 12.16
CA THR A 20 4.55 2.85 11.21
C THR A 20 5.01 1.47 11.70
N THR A 21 4.49 1.04 12.85
CA THR A 21 4.87 -0.21 13.51
C THR A 21 3.65 -1.02 13.93
N MET A 22 2.45 -0.61 13.52
CA MET A 22 1.20 -1.22 13.98
C MET A 22 1.05 -2.70 13.58
N TRP A 23 1.81 -3.17 12.58
CA TRP A 23 1.78 -4.55 12.10
C TRP A 23 2.98 -5.40 12.54
N GLU A 24 3.90 -4.86 13.34
CA GLU A 24 5.07 -5.60 13.85
C GLU A 24 4.68 -6.88 14.63
N ASN A 25 3.50 -6.88 15.25
CA ASN A 25 2.98 -8.03 16.00
C ASN A 25 1.94 -8.85 15.22
N GLY A 26 1.88 -8.67 13.90
CA GLY A 26 0.88 -9.27 13.02
C GLY A 26 -0.36 -8.40 12.84
N TYR A 27 -1.14 -8.76 11.82
CA TYR A 27 -2.36 -8.10 11.39
C TYR A 27 -3.22 -9.10 10.62
N ASP A 28 -4.51 -8.81 10.47
CA ASP A 28 -5.42 -9.66 9.69
C ASP A 28 -5.85 -9.02 8.35
N SER A 29 -6.62 -9.78 7.57
CA SER A 29 -7.12 -9.33 6.27
C SER A 29 -8.05 -8.13 6.37
N ASP A 30 -8.86 -8.02 7.42
CA ASP A 30 -9.84 -6.94 7.55
C ASP A 30 -9.14 -5.64 7.93
N GLU A 31 -8.17 -5.72 8.83
CA GLU A 31 -7.31 -4.61 9.20
C GLU A 31 -6.51 -4.09 8.00
N SER A 32 -5.84 -4.98 7.27
CA SER A 32 -5.06 -4.59 6.09
C SER A 32 -5.91 -3.98 4.98
N ASN A 33 -7.09 -4.54 4.71
CA ASN A 33 -8.03 -3.97 3.73
C ASN A 33 -8.47 -2.57 4.14
N ARG A 34 -8.79 -2.35 5.42
CA ARG A 34 -9.18 -1.03 5.94
C ARG A 34 -8.06 -0.01 5.81
N VAL A 35 -6.82 -0.38 6.14
CA VAL A 35 -5.65 0.52 6.00
C VAL A 35 -5.40 0.84 4.53
N CYS A 36 -5.41 -0.16 3.64
CA CYS A 36 -5.23 0.03 2.21
C CYS A 36 -6.32 0.93 1.59
N ALA A 37 -7.58 0.77 2.01
CA ALA A 37 -8.67 1.64 1.58
C ALA A 37 -8.43 3.10 2.05
N ALA A 38 -8.10 3.30 3.33
CA ALA A 38 -7.81 4.63 3.87
C ALA A 38 -6.61 5.30 3.19
N MET A 39 -5.55 4.54 2.88
CA MET A 39 -4.40 5.02 2.11
C MET A 39 -4.79 5.43 0.70
N THR A 40 -5.63 4.63 0.04
CA THR A 40 -6.11 4.88 -1.32
C THR A 40 -6.91 6.17 -1.37
N GLU A 41 -7.89 6.33 -0.47
CA GLU A 41 -8.69 7.55 -0.37
C GLU A 41 -7.83 8.78 -0.08
N TRP A 42 -6.88 8.66 0.85
CA TRP A 42 -5.93 9.73 1.17
C TRP A 42 -5.10 10.12 -0.05
N ALA A 43 -4.49 9.16 -0.74
CA ALA A 43 -3.61 9.46 -1.86
C ALA A 43 -4.36 10.03 -3.07
N GLN A 44 -5.57 9.54 -3.34
CA GLN A 44 -6.43 10.09 -4.39
C GLN A 44 -6.83 11.54 -4.08
N ARG A 45 -7.23 11.81 -2.84
CA ARG A 45 -7.69 13.14 -2.41
C ARG A 45 -6.55 14.15 -2.27
N ASP A 46 -5.48 13.76 -1.59
CA ASP A 46 -4.43 14.68 -1.13
C ASP A 46 -3.19 14.65 -2.00
N LEU A 47 -2.95 13.58 -2.78
CA LEU A 47 -1.80 13.49 -3.71
C LEU A 47 -2.23 13.53 -5.18
N GLY A 48 -3.51 13.33 -5.48
CA GLY A 48 -4.06 13.39 -6.85
C GLY A 48 -3.67 12.20 -7.73
N ILE A 49 -3.28 11.06 -7.14
CA ILE A 49 -2.89 9.84 -7.88
C ILE A 49 -4.08 8.88 -7.99
N SER A 50 -4.25 8.19 -9.12
CA SER A 50 -5.50 7.47 -9.46
C SER A 50 -5.49 5.94 -9.26
N GLY A 51 -4.40 5.38 -8.73
CA GLY A 51 -4.30 3.96 -8.38
C GLY A 51 -4.82 3.61 -6.98
N GLU A 52 -4.57 2.38 -6.57
CA GLU A 52 -5.03 1.78 -5.31
C GLU A 52 -3.89 1.08 -4.58
N PHE A 53 -3.90 1.13 -3.25
CA PHE A 53 -2.97 0.33 -2.42
C PHE A 53 -3.61 -1.02 -2.10
N VAL A 54 -2.80 -2.07 -2.12
CA VAL A 54 -3.21 -3.44 -1.76
C VAL A 54 -2.10 -4.18 -1.05
N ILE A 55 -2.47 -5.19 -0.26
CA ILE A 55 -1.52 -6.20 0.21
C ILE A 55 -1.56 -7.41 -0.72
N ILE A 56 -0.39 -7.79 -1.23
CA ILE A 56 -0.20 -9.01 -2.01
C ILE A 56 0.32 -10.10 -1.07
N TRP A 57 -0.46 -11.17 -0.93
CA TRP A 57 -0.11 -12.32 -0.11
C TRP A 57 0.56 -13.40 -0.94
N SER A 58 1.79 -13.80 -0.59
CA SER A 58 2.40 -14.97 -1.21
C SER A 58 1.68 -16.25 -0.74
N ALA A 59 0.79 -16.80 -1.56
CA ALA A 59 0.05 -18.00 -1.21
C ALA A 59 0.95 -19.25 -1.31
N ASN A 60 1.45 -19.73 -0.17
CA ASN A 60 1.99 -21.09 -0.07
C ASN A 60 0.89 -22.02 0.45
N GLN A 61 0.14 -22.61 -0.48
CA GLN A 61 -0.89 -23.65 -0.29
C GLN A 61 -2.27 -23.22 0.26
N GLY A 62 -3.28 -23.33 -0.60
CA GLY A 62 -4.57 -23.94 -0.21
C GLY A 62 -5.53 -23.17 0.69
N ALA A 63 -5.44 -21.84 0.79
CA ALA A 63 -6.34 -20.96 1.58
C ALA A 63 -6.00 -20.79 3.07
N VAL A 64 -4.76 -21.08 3.48
CA VAL A 64 -4.21 -20.58 4.75
C VAL A 64 -3.28 -19.42 4.43
N PHE A 65 -3.62 -18.22 4.93
CA PHE A 65 -2.75 -17.04 4.82
C PHE A 65 -1.59 -17.19 5.81
N SER A 66 -0.49 -17.79 5.36
CA SER A 66 0.79 -17.75 6.07
C SER A 66 1.91 -17.55 5.05
N GLY A 67 2.47 -16.34 4.99
CA GLY A 67 3.54 -16.00 4.07
C GLY A 67 3.92 -14.53 4.15
N ASP A 68 5.07 -14.20 3.57
CA ASP A 68 5.52 -12.82 3.38
C ASP A 68 4.48 -12.06 2.54
N CYS A 69 4.18 -10.85 2.97
CA CYS A 69 3.12 -10.01 2.45
C CYS A 69 3.74 -8.68 2.01
N GLU A 70 3.37 -8.24 0.81
CA GLU A 70 3.98 -7.07 0.19
C GLU A 70 2.94 -5.98 0.01
N LEU A 71 3.30 -4.74 0.31
CA LEU A 71 2.48 -3.59 -0.07
C LEU A 71 2.70 -3.31 -1.55
N ALA A 72 1.61 -3.12 -2.29
CA ALA A 72 1.68 -2.76 -3.70
C ALA A 72 0.76 -1.58 -4.03
N TYR A 73 1.15 -0.84 -5.06
CA TYR A 73 0.34 0.18 -5.70
C TYR A 73 -0.10 -0.29 -7.09
N LEU A 74 -1.40 -0.40 -7.30
CA LEU A 74 -2.02 -0.83 -8.54
C LEU A 74 -2.37 0.38 -9.40
N HIS A 75 -1.83 0.45 -10.60
CA HIS A 75 -2.14 1.49 -11.57
C HIS A 75 -2.06 0.96 -13.00
N ALA A 76 -3.09 1.22 -13.82
CA ALA A 76 -3.15 0.85 -15.23
C ALA A 76 -2.74 -0.62 -15.52
N ASN A 77 -3.32 -1.57 -14.77
CA ASN A 77 -3.03 -3.01 -14.82
C ASN A 77 -1.58 -3.41 -14.49
N ARG A 78 -0.83 -2.55 -13.79
CA ARG A 78 0.48 -2.87 -13.23
C ARG A 78 0.42 -2.77 -11.71
N ALA A 79 1.14 -3.66 -11.03
CA ALA A 79 1.41 -3.56 -9.60
C ALA A 79 2.86 -3.12 -9.41
N TYR A 80 3.07 -2.16 -8.51
CA TYR A 80 4.41 -1.73 -8.10
C TYR A 80 4.59 -2.04 -6.62
N LEU A 81 5.62 -2.82 -6.26
CA LEU A 81 5.91 -3.06 -4.85
C LEU A 81 6.40 -1.78 -4.19
N LEU A 82 5.91 -1.54 -2.98
CA LEU A 82 6.29 -0.41 -2.15
C LEU A 82 6.82 -0.94 -0.82
N PRO A 83 7.83 -0.27 -0.23
CA PRO A 83 8.20 -0.53 1.15
C PRO A 83 6.98 -0.38 2.05
N ASN A 84 6.70 -1.38 2.88
CA ASN A 84 5.54 -1.36 3.77
C ASN A 84 5.87 -0.50 5.00
N PRO A 85 5.23 0.68 5.16
CA PRO A 85 5.56 1.58 6.25
C PRO A 85 5.06 1.08 7.61
N TYR A 86 4.29 -0.02 7.68
CA TYR A 86 3.65 -0.52 8.91
C TYR A 86 4.30 -1.79 9.49
N LEU A 87 4.96 -2.59 8.64
CA LEU A 87 5.66 -3.82 9.05
C LEU A 87 7.12 -3.55 9.40
N GLU A 88 7.79 -2.73 8.60
CA GLU A 88 9.25 -2.57 8.67
C GLU A 88 9.67 -1.27 9.36
N GLY A 89 8.71 -0.42 9.76
CA GLY A 89 9.01 0.94 10.22
C GLY A 89 9.60 1.84 9.13
N ASN A 90 9.61 1.39 7.86
CA ASN A 90 10.30 2.05 6.77
C ASN A 90 9.44 3.13 6.09
N ALA A 91 9.10 4.17 6.84
CA ALA A 91 8.33 5.31 6.34
C ALA A 91 9.07 6.08 5.23
N GLU A 92 10.40 6.18 5.32
CA GLU A 92 11.22 6.91 4.35
C GLU A 92 11.19 6.25 2.97
N GLY A 93 11.37 4.92 2.91
CA GLY A 93 11.26 4.15 1.67
C GLY A 93 9.88 4.28 1.03
N PHE A 94 8.81 4.21 1.84
CA PHE A 94 7.44 4.40 1.37
C PHE A 94 7.23 5.81 0.79
N ILE A 95 7.65 6.85 1.51
CA ILE A 95 7.56 8.25 1.04
C ILE A 95 8.33 8.45 -0.26
N HIS A 96 9.52 7.88 -0.38
CA HIS A 96 10.32 7.99 -1.60
C HIS A 96 9.61 7.34 -2.79
N ALA A 97 9.03 6.15 -2.60
CA ALA A 97 8.26 5.48 -3.64
C ALA A 97 7.02 6.29 -4.06
N LEU A 98 6.30 6.90 -3.11
CA LEU A 98 5.19 7.80 -3.41
C LEU A 98 5.63 9.03 -4.21
N GLN A 99 6.79 9.59 -3.90
CA GLN A 99 7.34 10.71 -4.65
C GLN A 99 7.58 10.33 -6.11
N LYS A 100 8.14 9.14 -6.37
CA LYS A 100 8.33 8.63 -7.74
C LYS A 100 7.00 8.43 -8.47
N ILE A 101 5.97 7.94 -7.78
CA ILE A 101 4.61 7.81 -8.34
C ILE A 101 4.04 9.18 -8.73
N VAL A 102 4.08 10.16 -7.82
CA VAL A 102 3.53 11.51 -8.06
C VAL A 102 4.28 12.23 -9.19
N GLU A 103 5.60 12.02 -9.30
CA GLU A 103 6.43 12.59 -10.37
C GLU A 103 6.32 11.84 -11.71
N GLY A 104 5.61 10.70 -11.75
CA GLY A 104 5.48 9.88 -12.96
C GLY A 104 6.75 9.11 -13.34
N HIS A 105 7.68 8.93 -12.40
CA HIS A 105 8.94 8.21 -12.56
C HIS A 105 8.77 6.69 -12.38
N TRP A 106 7.81 6.08 -13.10
CA TRP A 106 7.40 4.68 -12.93
C TRP A 106 8.51 3.65 -13.14
N SER A 107 9.50 3.95 -13.99
CA SER A 107 10.64 3.05 -14.26
C SER A 107 11.60 2.88 -13.08
N GLU A 108 11.49 3.73 -12.06
CA GLU A 108 12.27 3.63 -10.82
C GLU A 108 11.58 2.78 -9.75
N LEU A 109 10.35 2.31 -10.02
CA LEU A 109 9.60 1.44 -9.14
C LEU A 109 9.79 -0.02 -9.55
N TYR A 110 9.71 -0.94 -8.58
CA TYR A 110 9.77 -2.36 -8.84
C TYR A 110 8.42 -2.85 -9.36
N ASP A 111 8.34 -3.17 -10.65
CA ASP A 111 7.12 -3.67 -11.27
C ASP A 111 6.95 -5.18 -11.05
N VAL A 112 5.71 -5.60 -10.77
CA VAL A 112 5.37 -7.00 -10.62
C VAL A 112 4.39 -7.39 -11.73
N PRO A 113 4.74 -8.38 -12.57
CA PRO A 113 3.83 -8.86 -13.57
C PRO A 113 2.61 -9.48 -12.90
N PHE A 114 1.44 -8.92 -13.19
CA PHE A 114 0.17 -9.42 -12.69
C PHE A 114 -0.24 -10.69 -13.45
N SER A 115 0.35 -11.84 -13.14
CA SER A 115 -0.03 -13.12 -13.74
C SER A 115 -1.19 -13.77 -12.99
N HIS A 116 -2.41 -13.22 -13.15
CA HIS A 116 -3.74 -13.85 -12.93
C HIS A 116 -4.01 -14.72 -11.69
N ARG A 117 -3.12 -14.80 -10.71
CA ARG A 117 -3.31 -15.49 -9.45
C ARG A 117 -2.72 -14.62 -8.36
N VAL A 118 -3.52 -14.43 -7.31
CA VAL A 118 -3.31 -13.55 -6.16
C VAL A 118 -3.85 -12.12 -6.36
N LEU A 119 -5.18 -12.03 -6.52
CA LEU A 119 -5.95 -10.94 -5.90
C LEU A 119 -6.97 -11.60 -4.99
N TYR A 120 -6.62 -11.74 -3.71
CA TYR A 120 -7.61 -11.79 -2.65
C TYR A 120 -7.65 -10.40 -2.02
N ASN A 121 -8.13 -9.40 -2.76
CA ASN A 121 -8.94 -8.38 -2.12
C ASN A 121 -10.30 -9.05 -1.97
N VAL A 122 -10.64 -9.53 -0.77
CA VAL A 122 -12.05 -9.79 -0.48
C VAL A 122 -12.71 -8.41 -0.41
N VAL A 123 -13.08 -7.88 -1.58
CA VAL A 123 -14.19 -6.95 -1.67
C VAL A 123 -15.42 -7.81 -1.44
N SER A 124 -15.90 -7.81 -0.21
CA SER A 124 -17.25 -8.26 0.12
C SER A 124 -17.90 -7.16 0.95
N CYS A 125 -18.16 -6.01 0.31
CA CYS A 125 -19.28 -5.19 0.75
C CYS A 125 -20.55 -5.94 0.32
N VAL A 126 -21.23 -6.56 1.28
CA VAL A 126 -22.67 -6.79 1.20
C VAL A 126 -23.35 -5.66 1.96
#